data_AF-A0A8T8XBD8-F1
#
_entry.id   AF-A0A8T8XBD8-F1
#
_cell.length_a   1.000
_cell.length_b   1.000
_cell.length_c   1.000
_cell.angle_alpha   90.00
_cell.angle_beta   90.00
_cell.angle_gamma   90.00
#
_symmetry.space_group_name_H-M   'P 1'
#
loop_
_entity.id
_entity.type
_entity.pdbx_description
1 polymer ?
#
loop_
_entity_poly.entity_id
_entity_poly.type
_entity_poly.pdbx_seq_one_letter_code
_entity_poly.pdbx_strand_id
1 'polypeptide(L)'
;MGLSGLQHDPEDWPLPLSRRESTLSSSTQSSGQISPGTSPFTSHPLSRTASSVGSRSREASCYSLHEEVIHIPLNNHVTITFVRSNKLFKLRYTYIDVRKDTTGSLRCLELGGGPGQQTPLIHTFNESKIPVPHLEHPKRPNEPSLRISFMEEQTVQSAQTVFTTQLSYQFEEERDCIQFQEIILASKLVFLAGIAEAKSKGRGEECISQNLRILRGPNGKQVMLFFANSQRKDLKRYVKVPVNCIDSFNPGKKPGRPVVIQLQPNFDILTQMKTLQIQFLDDTGMLPCARSKPLPRLSNE
;
A
#
# COMPACT_ATOMS: atom_id res chain seq x y z
N MET A 1 -41.07 -9.46 -17.00
CA MET A 1 -40.96 -8.04 -16.60
C MET A 1 -40.72 -7.99 -15.11
N GLY A 2 -39.64 -7.33 -14.65
CA GLY A 2 -39.38 -7.15 -13.20
C GLY A 2 -37.90 -7.09 -12.81
N LEU A 3 -37.21 -6.07 -13.32
CA LEU A 3 -35.97 -5.40 -12.86
C LEU A 3 -35.05 -6.13 -11.85
N SER A 4 -33.91 -6.60 -12.37
CA SER A 4 -32.69 -6.94 -11.63
C SER A 4 -32.07 -5.66 -11.04
N GLY A 5 -32.08 -5.57 -9.71
CA GLY A 5 -31.38 -4.51 -8.96
C GLY A 5 -29.86 -4.63 -9.13
N LEU A 6 -29.23 -3.51 -9.46
CA LEU A 6 -27.80 -3.32 -9.50
C LEU A 6 -27.18 -3.67 -8.14
N GLN A 7 -26.47 -4.79 -8.10
CA GLN A 7 -25.62 -5.20 -7.00
C GLN A 7 -24.42 -4.22 -6.96
N HIS A 8 -24.47 -3.23 -6.07
CA HIS A 8 -23.32 -2.37 -5.78
C HIS A 8 -22.36 -3.17 -4.90
N ASP A 9 -21.24 -3.59 -5.48
CA ASP A 9 -20.13 -4.25 -4.76
C ASP A 9 -19.30 -3.16 -4.04
N PRO A 10 -19.18 -3.17 -2.71
CA PRO A 10 -18.50 -2.10 -1.95
C PRO A 10 -16.97 -2.23 -1.91
N GLU A 11 -16.36 -2.99 -2.81
CA GLU A 11 -14.92 -3.28 -2.82
C GLU A 11 -14.05 -2.27 -3.59
N ASP A 12 -14.65 -1.32 -4.32
CA ASP A 12 -13.93 -0.29 -5.08
C ASP A 12 -13.56 0.92 -4.20
N TRP A 13 -12.43 0.80 -3.50
CA TRP A 13 -11.71 1.96 -2.98
C TRP A 13 -10.22 1.86 -3.35
N PRO A 14 -9.58 2.92 -3.90
CA PRO A 14 -10.13 4.26 -4.13
C PRO A 14 -11.18 4.26 -5.25
N LEU A 15 -12.25 5.02 -5.04
CA LEU A 15 -13.25 5.20 -6.08
C LEU A 15 -12.56 5.86 -7.29
N PRO A 16 -12.77 5.36 -8.52
CA PRO A 16 -12.24 6.01 -9.71
C PRO A 16 -12.73 7.46 -9.78
N LEU A 17 -11.88 8.36 -10.27
CA LEU A 17 -12.25 9.74 -10.56
C LEU A 17 -13.44 9.71 -11.52
N SER A 18 -14.59 10.26 -11.13
CA SER A 18 -15.70 10.43 -12.07
C SER A 18 -15.26 11.46 -13.13
N ARG A 19 -14.85 10.97 -14.30
CA ARG A 19 -14.61 11.82 -15.46
C ARG A 19 -15.97 12.40 -15.85
N ARG A 20 -16.18 13.67 -15.56
CA ARG A 20 -17.35 14.44 -16.02
C ARG A 20 -17.34 14.40 -17.55
N GLU A 21 -18.22 13.61 -18.13
CA GLU A 21 -18.52 13.67 -19.56
C GLU A 21 -19.11 15.04 -19.87
N SER A 22 -18.35 15.87 -20.55
CA SER A 22 -18.90 17.01 -21.29
C SER A 22 -18.84 16.66 -22.77
N THR A 23 -19.91 16.05 -23.24
CA THR A 23 -20.31 16.01 -24.64
C THR A 23 -20.71 17.40 -25.08
N LEU A 24 -19.89 18.04 -25.92
CA LEU A 24 -20.36 19.01 -26.90
C LEU A 24 -19.54 18.83 -28.18
N SER A 25 -20.16 18.18 -29.16
CA SER A 25 -19.76 18.25 -30.57
C SER A 25 -20.50 19.42 -31.22
N SER A 26 -19.80 20.28 -31.95
CA SER A 26 -20.32 20.77 -33.24
C SER A 26 -19.19 21.14 -34.18
N SER A 27 -19.33 20.67 -35.40
CA SER A 27 -18.49 20.85 -36.56
C SER A 27 -18.84 22.16 -37.28
N THR A 28 -17.87 22.74 -37.99
CA THR A 28 -18.12 23.43 -39.26
C THR A 28 -16.95 23.17 -40.21
N GLN A 29 -17.30 22.80 -41.44
CA GLN A 29 -16.41 22.50 -42.55
C GLN A 29 -15.96 23.77 -43.28
N SER A 30 -14.87 23.61 -44.03
CA SER A 30 -14.48 24.29 -45.29
C SER A 30 -14.19 25.80 -45.22
N SER A 31 -13.30 26.43 -46.00
CA SER A 31 -12.64 26.18 -47.28
C SER A 31 -11.42 27.12 -47.40
N GLY A 32 -10.49 26.88 -48.33
CA GLY A 32 -9.67 27.97 -48.90
C GLY A 32 -8.18 27.64 -49.12
N GLN A 33 -7.84 27.28 -50.36
CA GLN A 33 -6.48 27.18 -50.90
C GLN A 33 -5.82 28.57 -51.10
N ILE A 34 -4.61 28.55 -51.69
CA ILE A 34 -3.74 29.64 -52.24
C ILE A 34 -2.63 30.03 -51.24
N SER A 35 -1.32 30.05 -51.51
CA SER A 35 -0.39 29.62 -52.57
C SER A 35 1.04 29.75 -52.01
N PRO A 36 2.08 29.18 -52.66
CA PRO A 36 3.44 29.10 -52.12
C PRO A 36 4.25 30.38 -52.40
N GLY A 37 5.08 30.80 -51.45
CA GLY A 37 5.91 32.00 -51.55
C GLY A 37 7.29 31.80 -50.94
N THR A 38 8.26 31.54 -51.81
CA THR A 38 9.69 31.38 -51.58
C THR A 38 10.36 32.70 -51.18
N SER A 39 11.21 32.72 -50.15
CA SER A 39 12.44 33.53 -50.16
C SER A 39 13.45 33.06 -49.10
N PRO A 40 14.76 33.31 -49.30
CA PRO A 40 15.80 32.49 -48.70
C PRO A 40 16.82 33.24 -47.81
N PHE A 41 17.58 32.46 -47.03
CA PHE A 41 18.89 32.73 -46.39
C PHE A 41 19.05 33.78 -45.29
N THR A 42 19.36 33.29 -44.07
CA THR A 42 20.50 33.67 -43.18
C THR A 42 20.70 32.51 -42.16
N SER A 43 21.65 31.58 -42.34
CA SER A 43 23.09 31.56 -41.97
C SER A 43 23.43 31.13 -40.52
N HIS A 44 24.16 29.98 -40.42
CA HIS A 44 25.05 29.45 -39.35
C HIS A 44 24.52 28.41 -38.32
N PRO A 45 25.38 27.51 -37.77
CA PRO A 45 26.13 26.45 -38.47
C PRO A 45 26.05 25.04 -37.78
N LEU A 46 26.68 24.07 -38.44
CA LEU A 46 26.76 22.62 -38.17
C LEU A 46 27.42 22.19 -36.85
N SER A 47 26.95 21.06 -36.30
CA SER A 47 27.82 19.96 -35.84
C SER A 47 27.10 18.60 -35.92
N ARG A 48 27.68 17.70 -36.72
CA ARG A 48 27.53 16.22 -36.68
C ARG A 48 28.23 15.74 -35.38
N THR A 49 27.94 14.61 -34.74
CA THR A 49 27.86 13.24 -35.27
C THR A 49 27.24 12.34 -34.20
N ALA A 50 26.48 11.35 -34.64
CA ALA A 50 25.92 10.28 -33.83
C ALA A 50 26.99 9.24 -33.42
N SER A 51 26.81 8.62 -32.24
CA SER A 51 27.17 7.22 -32.01
C SER A 51 26.41 6.61 -30.80
N SER A 52 25.55 5.65 -31.12
CA SER A 52 25.02 4.52 -30.34
C SER A 52 24.18 4.77 -29.07
N VAL A 53 22.87 4.98 -29.25
CA VAL A 53 21.84 4.46 -28.32
C VAL A 53 21.30 3.17 -28.93
N GLY A 54 21.87 2.04 -28.50
CA GLY A 54 21.47 0.71 -28.94
C GLY A 54 20.14 0.29 -28.31
N SER A 55 19.09 0.32 -29.14
CA SER A 55 17.89 -0.52 -29.13
C SER A 55 17.10 -0.67 -27.81
N ARG A 56 16.12 0.23 -27.60
CA ARG A 56 14.89 -0.03 -26.80
C ARG A 56 13.61 0.31 -27.57
N SER A 57 13.61 0.13 -28.89
CA SER A 57 12.68 0.85 -29.77
C SER A 57 11.40 0.09 -30.20
N ARG A 58 11.08 -1.13 -29.75
CA ARG A 58 9.89 -1.82 -30.28
C ARG A 58 8.89 -2.45 -29.30
N GLU A 59 9.11 -2.39 -27.99
CA GLU A 59 8.11 -2.88 -27.01
C GLU A 59 7.59 -1.81 -26.04
N ALA A 60 8.20 -0.62 -26.01
CA ALA A 60 7.81 0.45 -25.08
C ALA A 60 6.66 1.34 -25.59
N SER A 61 6.25 1.24 -26.86
CA SER A 61 5.37 2.26 -27.48
C SER A 61 3.87 2.00 -27.36
N CYS A 62 3.42 0.81 -26.94
CA CYS A 62 2.00 0.47 -26.82
C CYS A 62 1.52 0.32 -25.37
N TYR A 63 2.41 0.07 -24.41
CA TYR A 63 2.08 0.05 -22.98
C TYR A 63 2.20 1.42 -22.30
N SER A 64 2.98 2.35 -22.88
CA SER A 64 3.41 3.60 -22.22
C SER A 64 2.38 4.74 -22.18
N LEU A 65 1.31 4.74 -22.98
CA LEU A 65 0.42 5.92 -23.06
C LEU A 65 -0.66 5.94 -21.98
N HIS A 66 -0.82 4.86 -21.23
CA HIS A 66 -1.98 4.63 -20.37
C HIS A 66 -1.63 4.10 -18.96
N GLU A 67 -0.36 3.83 -18.68
CA GLU A 67 0.10 3.32 -17.39
C GLU A 67 0.67 4.48 -16.55
N GLU A 68 0.17 4.64 -15.32
CA GLU A 68 0.73 5.60 -14.37
C GLU A 68 1.95 4.96 -13.70
N VAL A 69 3.10 5.64 -13.80
CA VAL A 69 4.34 5.22 -13.15
C VAL A 69 4.74 6.27 -12.12
N ILE A 70 4.78 5.85 -10.86
CA ILE A 70 5.19 6.70 -9.74
C ILE A 70 6.57 6.24 -9.27
N HIS A 71 7.59 7.07 -9.52
CA HIS A 71 8.96 6.81 -9.11
C HIS A 71 9.18 7.18 -7.64
N ILE A 72 9.64 6.23 -6.83
CA ILE A 72 10.02 6.42 -5.43
C ILE A 72 11.55 6.32 -5.33
N PRO A 73 12.27 7.45 -5.33
CA PRO A 73 13.69 7.45 -4.99
C PRO A 73 13.84 7.19 -3.49
N LEU A 74 14.65 6.21 -3.13
CA LEU A 74 14.89 5.88 -1.73
C LEU A 74 16.05 6.72 -1.20
N ASN A 75 15.95 7.17 0.05
CA ASN A 75 17.00 7.98 0.69
C ASN A 75 18.29 7.17 0.89
N ASN A 76 18.17 5.85 1.01
CA ASN A 76 19.30 4.92 1.10
C ASN A 76 19.04 3.70 0.21
N HIS A 77 18.54 2.62 0.79
CA HIS A 77 18.12 1.45 0.03
C HIS A 77 16.95 0.76 0.71
N VAL A 78 16.20 -0.01 -0.07
CA VAL A 78 15.29 -1.03 0.44
C VAL A 78 15.97 -2.38 0.28
N THR A 79 15.91 -3.17 1.33
CA THR A 79 16.36 -4.55 1.32
C THR A 79 15.16 -5.45 1.05
N ILE A 80 15.22 -6.22 -0.03
CA ILE A 80 14.24 -7.27 -0.34
C ILE A 80 14.77 -8.62 0.07
N THR A 81 13.98 -9.34 0.85
CA THR A 81 14.29 -10.69 1.31
C THR A 81 13.23 -11.66 0.81
N PHE A 82 13.65 -12.82 0.29
CA PHE A 82 12.75 -13.90 -0.13
C PHE A 82 13.43 -15.26 -0.08
N VAL A 83 12.64 -16.33 -0.04
CA VAL A 83 13.14 -17.70 -0.06
C VAL A 83 12.83 -18.33 -1.41
N ARG A 84 13.83 -18.96 -2.01
CA ARG A 84 13.67 -19.77 -3.22
C ARG A 84 14.57 -21.00 -3.15
N SER A 85 14.01 -22.17 -3.43
CA SER A 85 14.75 -23.44 -3.40
C SER A 85 15.50 -23.64 -2.07
N ASN A 86 14.84 -23.35 -0.95
CA ASN A 86 15.37 -23.40 0.42
C ASN A 86 16.59 -22.51 0.69
N LYS A 87 16.85 -21.52 -0.19
CA LYS A 87 17.90 -20.52 0.00
C LYS A 87 17.26 -19.15 0.25
N LEU A 88 17.78 -18.45 1.25
CA LEU A 88 17.43 -17.07 1.55
C LEU A 88 18.21 -16.14 0.63
N PHE A 89 17.50 -15.29 -0.10
CA PHE A 89 18.07 -14.24 -0.92
C PHE A 89 17.81 -12.89 -0.27
N LYS A 90 18.83 -12.03 -0.28
CA LYS A 90 18.78 -10.67 0.25
C LYS A 90 19.37 -9.72 -0.79
N LEU A 91 18.54 -8.84 -1.34
CA LEU A 91 18.91 -7.92 -2.42
C LEU A 91 18.64 -6.48 -1.98
N ARG A 92 19.44 -5.53 -2.49
CA ARG A 92 19.31 -4.11 -2.16
C ARG A 92 18.97 -3.31 -3.41
N TYR A 93 18.08 -2.36 -3.28
CA TYR A 93 17.60 -1.50 -4.36
C TYR A 93 17.54 -0.05 -3.89
N THR A 94 17.76 0.90 -4.80
CA THR A 94 17.79 2.33 -4.48
C THR A 94 16.55 3.08 -4.95
N TYR A 95 15.66 2.42 -5.69
CA TYR A 95 14.38 2.97 -6.07
C TYR A 95 13.31 1.89 -6.26
N ILE A 96 12.05 2.32 -6.22
CA ILE A 96 10.89 1.52 -6.57
C ILE A 96 10.02 2.33 -7.54
N ASP A 97 9.74 1.78 -8.71
CA ASP A 97 8.71 2.29 -9.60
C ASP A 97 7.39 1.55 -9.31
N VAL A 98 6.37 2.31 -8.91
CA VAL A 98 5.02 1.78 -8.68
C VAL A 98 4.22 1.97 -9.95
N ARG A 99 3.78 0.88 -10.56
CA ARG A 99 3.01 0.92 -11.81
C ARG A 99 1.54 0.60 -11.57
N LYS A 100 0.69 1.49 -12.05
CA LYS A 100 -0.77 1.36 -11.96
C LYS A 100 -1.40 1.39 -13.35
N ASP A 101 -2.46 0.61 -13.51
CA ASP A 101 -3.24 0.62 -14.74
C ASP A 101 -4.10 1.90 -14.86
N THR A 102 -4.85 2.01 -15.95
CA THR A 102 -5.74 3.15 -16.23
C THR A 102 -6.86 3.34 -15.19
N THR A 103 -7.18 2.29 -14.44
CA THR A 103 -8.20 2.34 -13.36
C THR A 103 -7.60 2.85 -12.05
N GLY A 104 -6.27 2.99 -11.98
CA GLY A 104 -5.53 3.31 -10.76
C GLY A 104 -5.19 2.08 -9.91
N SER A 105 -5.44 0.87 -10.44
CA SER A 105 -5.15 -0.38 -9.75
C SER A 105 -3.67 -0.73 -9.85
N LEU A 106 -3.09 -1.24 -8.76
CA LEU A 106 -1.67 -1.60 -8.71
C LEU A 106 -1.39 -2.84 -9.57
N ARG A 107 -0.50 -2.70 -10.56
CA ARG A 107 -0.12 -3.78 -11.47
C ARG A 107 1.16 -4.47 -11.02
N CYS A 108 2.22 -3.69 -10.82
CA CYS A 108 3.50 -4.22 -10.37
C CYS A 108 4.36 -3.16 -9.68
N LEU A 109 5.39 -3.64 -8.97
CA LEU A 109 6.50 -2.86 -8.47
C LEU A 109 7.76 -3.25 -9.24
N GLU A 110 8.48 -2.28 -9.77
CA GLU A 110 9.80 -2.51 -10.35
C GLU A 110 10.88 -1.95 -9.43
N LEU A 111 11.77 -2.82 -8.97
CA LEU A 111 12.86 -2.43 -8.10
C LEU A 111 14.17 -2.42 -8.88
N GLY A 112 14.92 -1.33 -8.78
CA GLY A 112 16.18 -1.17 -9.49
C GLY A 112 17.25 -0.41 -8.72
N GLY A 113 18.36 -0.15 -9.41
CA GLY A 113 19.55 0.49 -8.82
C GLY A 113 20.35 -0.43 -7.90
N GLY A 114 20.08 -1.74 -7.92
CA GLY A 114 20.83 -2.70 -7.14
C GLY A 114 22.29 -2.83 -7.62
N PRO A 115 23.27 -3.02 -6.71
CA PRO A 115 24.66 -3.20 -7.09
C PRO A 115 24.84 -4.37 -8.07
N GLY A 116 25.40 -4.11 -9.25
CA GLY A 116 25.65 -5.14 -10.27
C GLY A 116 24.40 -5.65 -10.99
N GLN A 117 23.21 -5.04 -10.79
CA GLN A 117 22.03 -5.38 -11.56
C GLN A 117 22.04 -4.73 -12.94
N GLN A 118 21.71 -5.54 -13.95
CA GLN A 118 21.46 -5.08 -15.32
C GLN A 118 19.96 -4.97 -15.64
N THR A 119 19.13 -5.74 -14.92
CA THR A 119 17.66 -5.78 -15.08
C THR A 119 16.98 -5.56 -13.73
N PRO A 120 15.85 -4.84 -13.69
CA PRO A 120 15.09 -4.67 -12.46
C PRO A 120 14.49 -6.00 -11.98
N LEU A 121 14.16 -6.05 -10.70
CA LEU A 121 13.28 -7.08 -10.13
C LEU A 121 11.84 -6.59 -10.26
N ILE A 122 11.00 -7.37 -10.92
CA ILE A 122 9.59 -7.04 -11.13
C ILE A 122 8.75 -7.89 -10.19
N HIS A 123 7.91 -7.26 -9.39
CA HIS A 123 6.97 -7.89 -8.48
C HIS A 123 5.55 -7.59 -8.94
N THR A 124 4.89 -8.60 -9.49
CA THR A 124 3.57 -8.50 -10.13
C THR A 124 2.49 -9.02 -9.20
N PHE A 125 1.38 -8.29 -9.15
CA PHE A 125 0.20 -8.68 -8.38
C PHE A 125 -0.82 -9.36 -9.29
N ASN A 126 -1.38 -10.48 -8.81
CA ASN A 126 -2.19 -11.36 -9.64
C ASN A 126 -3.71 -11.05 -9.59
N GLU A 127 -4.15 -10.04 -8.82
CA GLU A 127 -5.58 -9.85 -8.51
C GLU A 127 -6.12 -8.42 -8.73
N SER A 128 -7.45 -8.34 -8.88
CA SER A 128 -8.27 -7.13 -9.04
C SER A 128 -8.37 -6.26 -7.79
N LYS A 129 -7.84 -6.70 -6.65
CA LYS A 129 -7.91 -5.98 -5.36
C LYS A 129 -6.57 -5.38 -5.01
N ILE A 130 -6.58 -4.13 -4.54
CA ILE A 130 -5.37 -3.44 -4.10
C ILE A 130 -4.76 -4.22 -2.93
N PRO A 131 -3.52 -4.73 -3.08
CA PRO A 131 -2.88 -5.52 -2.05
C PRO A 131 -2.55 -4.61 -0.86
N VAL A 132 -2.97 -5.00 0.33
CA VAL A 132 -2.70 -4.23 1.54
C VAL A 132 -1.30 -4.57 2.05
N PRO A 133 -0.37 -3.60 2.12
CA PRO A 133 0.95 -3.82 2.70
C PRO A 133 0.81 -4.25 4.17
N HIS A 134 1.34 -5.42 4.50
CA HIS A 134 1.34 -5.98 5.85
C HIS A 134 2.55 -5.52 6.63
N LEU A 135 2.31 -4.87 7.76
CA LEU A 135 3.34 -4.44 8.70
C LEU A 135 3.52 -5.55 9.75
N GLU A 136 4.62 -6.29 9.64
CA GLU A 136 4.78 -7.57 10.33
C GLU A 136 4.81 -7.46 11.86
N HIS A 137 5.34 -6.35 12.39
CA HIS A 137 5.37 -6.11 13.83
C HIS A 137 4.98 -4.66 14.16
N PRO A 138 4.36 -4.41 15.32
CA PRO A 138 4.20 -3.07 15.85
C PRO A 138 5.56 -2.37 15.94
N LYS A 139 5.66 -1.16 15.39
CA LYS A 139 6.88 -0.37 15.47
C LYS A 139 7.25 -0.14 16.93
N ARG A 140 8.41 -0.64 17.36
CA ARG A 140 8.98 -0.30 18.68
C ARG A 140 9.79 1.00 18.56
N PRO A 141 9.90 1.81 19.63
CA PRO A 141 10.61 3.10 19.57
C PRO A 141 12.09 2.98 19.13
N ASN A 142 12.73 1.85 19.41
CA ASN A 142 14.15 1.61 19.13
C ASN A 142 14.36 0.69 17.91
N GLU A 143 13.31 0.39 17.14
CA GLU A 143 13.43 -0.43 15.95
C GLU A 143 13.58 0.46 14.70
N PRO A 144 14.68 0.33 13.94
CA PRO A 144 15.00 1.26 12.87
C PRO A 144 14.10 1.10 11.64
N SER A 145 13.57 -0.11 11.38
CA SER A 145 12.96 -0.43 10.10
C SER A 145 11.57 -1.07 10.24
N LEU A 146 10.60 -0.54 9.49
CA LEU A 146 9.33 -1.24 9.25
C LEU A 146 9.54 -2.28 8.16
N ARG A 147 9.09 -3.52 8.45
CA ARG A 147 9.08 -4.62 7.48
C ARG A 147 7.70 -4.76 6.88
N ILE A 148 7.64 -4.63 5.55
CA ILE A 148 6.43 -4.78 4.76
C ILE A 148 6.48 -6.12 4.03
N SER A 149 5.41 -6.89 4.11
CA SER A 149 5.18 -8.03 3.22
C SER A 149 3.75 -7.99 2.68
N PHE A 150 3.46 -8.88 1.74
CA PHE A 150 2.10 -9.12 1.27
C PHE A 150 1.68 -10.52 1.71
N MET A 151 0.42 -10.67 2.11
CA MET A 151 -0.05 -11.92 2.73
C MET A 151 0.02 -13.11 1.78
N GLU A 152 -0.24 -12.87 0.51
CA GLU A 152 -0.24 -13.87 -0.54
C GLU A 152 1.11 -13.88 -1.26
N GLU A 153 1.52 -15.05 -1.73
CA GLU A 153 2.67 -15.15 -2.61
C GLU A 153 2.38 -14.43 -3.92
N GLN A 154 3.39 -13.75 -4.44
CA GLN A 154 3.28 -12.94 -5.63
C GLN A 154 4.24 -13.43 -6.70
N THR A 155 3.95 -13.07 -7.94
CA THR A 155 4.82 -13.43 -9.07
C THR A 155 5.98 -12.45 -9.14
N VAL A 156 7.19 -12.99 -9.15
CA VAL A 156 8.44 -12.24 -9.21
C VAL A 156 9.20 -12.62 -10.46
N GLN A 157 9.67 -11.62 -11.20
CA GLN A 157 10.53 -11.78 -12.36
C GLN A 157 11.87 -11.09 -12.11
N SER A 158 12.96 -11.85 -12.33
CA SER A 158 14.33 -11.34 -12.32
C SER A 158 15.03 -11.80 -13.58
N ALA A 159 15.48 -10.86 -14.42
CA ALA A 159 15.97 -11.13 -15.76
C ALA A 159 14.99 -12.03 -16.55
N GLN A 160 15.41 -13.25 -16.90
CA GLN A 160 14.61 -14.23 -17.65
C GLN A 160 13.87 -15.22 -16.75
N THR A 161 13.99 -15.11 -15.42
CA THR A 161 13.44 -16.09 -14.49
C THR A 161 12.20 -15.56 -13.81
N VAL A 162 11.09 -16.29 -13.92
CA VAL A 162 9.82 -16.03 -13.24
C VAL A 162 9.58 -17.09 -12.19
N PHE A 163 9.17 -16.68 -10.99
CA PHE A 163 8.87 -17.58 -9.87
C PHE A 163 7.87 -16.92 -8.92
N THR A 164 7.21 -17.73 -8.09
CA THR A 164 6.29 -17.26 -7.07
C THR A 164 6.98 -17.33 -5.70
N THR A 165 6.88 -16.27 -4.91
CA THR A 165 7.44 -16.21 -3.55
C THR A 165 6.77 -15.11 -2.74
N GLN A 166 6.96 -15.11 -1.42
CA GLN A 166 6.60 -13.98 -0.57
C GLN A 166 7.82 -13.06 -0.42
N LEU A 167 7.68 -11.82 -0.88
CA LEU A 167 8.69 -10.79 -0.70
C LEU A 167 8.51 -10.07 0.64
N SER A 168 9.62 -9.81 1.31
CA SER A 168 9.69 -8.94 2.48
C SER A 168 10.56 -7.72 2.16
N TYR A 169 9.98 -6.54 2.32
CA TYR A 169 10.56 -5.22 2.08
C TYR A 169 10.98 -4.64 3.42
N GLN A 170 12.27 -4.41 3.59
CA GLN A 170 12.84 -3.76 4.76
C GLN A 170 13.43 -2.41 4.33
N PHE A 171 12.77 -1.34 4.75
CA PHE A 171 13.20 0.03 4.47
C PHE A 171 14.15 0.51 5.57
N GLU A 172 15.25 1.15 5.18
CA GLU A 172 16.18 1.78 6.13
C GLU A 172 15.59 3.06 6.75
N GLU A 173 14.81 3.81 5.97
CA GLU A 173 14.17 5.06 6.40
C GLU A 173 12.66 4.91 6.54
N GLU A 174 12.11 5.39 7.65
CA GLU A 174 10.67 5.35 7.90
C GLU A 174 9.88 6.15 6.86
N ARG A 175 10.42 7.29 6.42
CA ARG A 175 9.75 8.15 5.43
C ARG A 175 9.51 7.42 4.11
N ASP A 176 10.48 6.64 3.66
CA ASP A 176 10.38 5.83 2.43
C ASP A 176 9.30 4.76 2.58
N CYS A 177 9.23 4.12 3.75
CA CYS A 177 8.22 3.12 4.07
C CYS A 177 6.80 3.72 4.11
N ILE A 178 6.64 4.91 4.70
CA ILE A 178 5.35 5.62 4.73
C ILE A 178 4.95 6.00 3.31
N GLN A 179 5.84 6.66 2.55
CA GLN A 179 5.58 7.09 1.18
C GLN A 179 5.17 5.90 0.29
N PHE A 180 5.89 4.78 0.39
CA PHE A 180 5.57 3.55 -0.33
C PHE A 180 4.16 3.04 -0.02
N GLN A 181 3.77 2.99 1.26
CA GLN A 181 2.43 2.58 1.67
C GLN A 181 1.36 3.54 1.14
N GLU A 182 1.60 4.85 1.25
CA GLU A 182 0.63 5.86 0.82
C GLU A 182 0.37 5.80 -0.69
N ILE A 183 1.42 5.56 -1.48
CA ILE A 183 1.32 5.44 -2.93
C ILE A 183 0.55 4.17 -3.32
N ILE A 184 0.88 3.02 -2.73
CA ILE A 184 0.18 1.75 -3.00
C ILE A 184 -1.30 1.85 -2.66
N LEU A 185 -1.61 2.38 -1.47
CA LEU A 185 -2.99 2.46 -0.97
C LEU A 185 -3.77 3.68 -1.49
N ALA A 186 -3.12 4.54 -2.28
CA ALA A 186 -3.66 5.83 -2.74
C ALA A 186 -4.30 6.65 -1.62
N SER A 187 -3.69 6.63 -0.42
CA SER A 187 -4.25 7.21 0.80
C SER A 187 -3.13 7.67 1.74
N LYS A 188 -3.29 8.82 2.40
CA LYS A 188 -2.31 9.32 3.37
C LYS A 188 -2.40 8.59 4.69
N LEU A 189 -1.26 8.22 5.29
CA LEU A 189 -1.19 7.63 6.61
C LEU A 189 -1.24 8.75 7.66
N VAL A 190 -2.36 8.86 8.37
CA VAL A 190 -2.59 9.91 9.37
C VAL A 190 -2.18 9.46 10.77
N PHE A 191 -2.29 8.16 11.03
CA PHE A 191 -2.00 7.59 12.35
C PHE A 191 -1.51 6.16 12.19
N LEU A 192 -0.51 5.79 13.00
CA LEU A 192 -0.01 4.43 13.14
C LEU A 192 0.19 4.14 14.63
N ALA A 193 -0.38 3.05 15.12
CA ALA A 193 -0.18 2.61 16.48
C ALA A 193 -0.07 1.09 16.59
N GLY A 194 0.72 0.64 17.57
CA GLY A 194 0.77 -0.76 17.96
C GLY A 194 -0.40 -1.13 18.86
N ILE A 195 -1.18 -2.13 18.45
CA ILE A 195 -2.23 -2.73 19.26
C ILE A 195 -1.70 -4.01 19.90
N ALA A 196 -1.79 -4.07 21.23
CA ALA A 196 -1.43 -5.25 21.99
C ALA A 196 -2.53 -6.30 21.86
N GLU A 197 -3.77 -5.85 22.01
CA GLU A 197 -4.96 -6.68 21.86
C GLU A 197 -6.11 -5.84 21.29
N ALA A 198 -6.88 -6.40 20.35
CA ALA A 198 -8.20 -5.87 20.02
C ALA A 198 -9.23 -6.99 19.99
N LYS A 199 -10.32 -6.82 20.75
CA LYS A 199 -11.40 -7.80 20.88
C LYS A 199 -12.68 -7.25 20.29
N SER A 200 -13.28 -8.01 19.39
CA SER A 200 -14.63 -7.72 18.88
C SER A 200 -15.68 -8.59 19.60
N LYS A 201 -16.70 -7.96 20.20
CA LYS A 201 -17.86 -8.69 20.72
C LYS A 201 -18.79 -9.00 19.55
N GLY A 202 -19.02 -10.29 19.28
CA GLY A 202 -19.93 -10.79 18.24
C GLY A 202 -19.28 -11.76 17.23
N ARG A 203 -17.98 -11.57 16.92
CA ARG A 203 -17.24 -12.42 15.96
C ARG A 203 -16.25 -13.39 16.61
N GLY A 204 -15.84 -13.12 17.86
CA GLY A 204 -14.80 -13.89 18.55
C GLY A 204 -13.40 -13.67 17.95
N GLU A 205 -13.21 -12.59 17.21
CA GLU A 205 -11.91 -12.25 16.64
C GLU A 205 -11.09 -11.44 17.61
N GLU A 206 -9.87 -11.93 17.80
CA GLU A 206 -8.82 -11.31 18.58
C GLU A 206 -7.73 -10.86 17.62
N CYS A 207 -7.41 -9.58 17.64
CA CYS A 207 -6.19 -9.08 17.06
C CYS A 207 -5.17 -9.01 18.18
N ILE A 208 -3.97 -9.56 17.99
CA ILE A 208 -2.92 -9.54 19.00
C ILE A 208 -1.63 -9.07 18.33
N SER A 209 -1.00 -8.06 18.93
CA SER A 209 0.30 -7.52 18.50
C SER A 209 0.36 -7.14 17.01
N GLN A 210 -0.51 -6.23 16.59
CA GLN A 210 -0.59 -5.76 15.19
C GLN A 210 -0.48 -4.23 15.11
N ASN A 211 -0.42 -3.71 13.88
CA ASN A 211 -0.51 -2.28 13.63
C ASN A 211 -1.96 -1.87 13.31
N LEU A 212 -2.40 -0.79 13.93
CA LEU A 212 -3.60 -0.04 13.57
C LEU A 212 -3.18 1.20 12.80
N ARG A 213 -3.78 1.40 11.62
CA ARG A 213 -3.54 2.55 10.75
C ARG A 213 -4.83 3.36 10.61
N ILE A 214 -4.72 4.69 10.61
CA ILE A 214 -5.79 5.55 10.07
C ILE A 214 -5.30 6.11 8.75
N LEU A 215 -6.01 5.78 7.69
CA LEU A 215 -5.73 6.23 6.33
C LEU A 215 -6.73 7.30 5.92
N ARG A 216 -6.27 8.32 5.21
CA ARG A 216 -7.11 9.38 4.65
C ARG A 216 -7.04 9.34 3.12
N GLY A 217 -8.19 9.12 2.51
CA GLY A 217 -8.36 9.16 1.07
C GLY A 217 -8.23 10.57 0.47
N PRO A 218 -8.10 10.70 -0.87
CA PRO A 218 -8.09 11.99 -1.56
C PRO A 218 -9.38 12.79 -1.35
N ASN A 219 -10.51 12.14 -1.09
CA ASN A 219 -11.78 12.79 -0.75
C ASN A 219 -11.87 13.24 0.73
N GLY A 220 -10.78 13.13 1.49
CA GLY A 220 -10.73 13.48 2.91
C GLY A 220 -11.35 12.45 3.87
N LYS A 221 -12.02 11.41 3.36
CA LYS A 221 -12.61 10.36 4.19
C LYS A 221 -11.52 9.55 4.88
N GLN A 222 -11.76 9.18 6.13
CA GLN A 222 -10.82 8.43 6.95
C GLN A 222 -11.31 7.02 7.22
N VAL A 223 -10.40 6.06 7.18
CA VAL A 223 -10.65 4.64 7.45
C VAL A 223 -9.63 4.14 8.46
N MET A 224 -10.11 3.52 9.52
CA MET A 224 -9.31 2.73 10.44
C MET A 224 -9.09 1.34 9.83
N LEU A 225 -7.83 0.95 9.69
CA LEU A 225 -7.39 -0.30 9.08
C LEU A 225 -6.53 -1.08 10.07
N PHE A 226 -6.88 -2.33 10.33
CA PHE A 226 -6.07 -3.22 11.14
C PHE A 226 -6.23 -4.66 10.66
N PHE A 227 -5.28 -5.52 11.02
CA PHE A 227 -5.31 -6.93 10.65
C PHE A 227 -5.98 -7.77 11.74
N ALA A 228 -7.09 -8.43 11.43
CA ALA A 228 -7.73 -9.36 12.37
C ALA A 228 -7.06 -10.74 12.23
N ASN A 229 -6.33 -11.15 13.27
CA ASN A 229 -5.62 -12.43 13.30
C ASN A 229 -6.51 -13.50 13.96
N SER A 230 -7.44 -14.07 13.21
CA SER A 230 -8.27 -15.16 13.73
C SER A 230 -7.48 -16.46 13.89
N GLN A 231 -7.81 -17.25 14.91
CA GLN A 231 -7.29 -18.62 15.08
C GLN A 231 -7.73 -19.54 13.95
N ARG A 232 -8.85 -19.23 13.27
CA ARG A 232 -9.29 -19.93 12.06
C ARG A 232 -8.62 -19.27 10.86
N LYS A 233 -7.80 -20.04 10.13
CA LYS A 233 -6.96 -19.55 9.02
C LYS A 233 -7.74 -18.71 8.00
N ASP A 234 -8.98 -19.09 7.71
CA ASP A 234 -9.84 -18.47 6.68
C ASP A 234 -10.46 -17.13 7.11
N LEU A 235 -10.29 -16.74 8.38
CA LEU A 235 -10.82 -15.49 8.92
C LEU A 235 -9.72 -14.44 9.14
N LYS A 236 -8.46 -14.76 8.81
CA LYS A 236 -7.35 -13.81 8.83
C LYS A 236 -7.51 -12.80 7.70
N ARG A 237 -7.82 -11.55 8.03
CA ARG A 237 -8.06 -10.52 7.02
C ARG A 237 -7.83 -9.11 7.56
N TYR A 238 -7.65 -8.18 6.63
CA TYR A 238 -7.75 -6.77 6.95
C TYR A 238 -9.19 -6.36 7.22
N VAL A 239 -9.40 -5.68 8.34
CA VAL A 239 -10.67 -5.03 8.69
C VAL A 239 -10.54 -3.54 8.40
N LYS A 240 -11.48 -3.02 7.63
CA LYS A 240 -11.61 -1.61 7.28
C LYS A 240 -12.85 -1.06 7.99
N VAL A 241 -12.69 -0.05 8.84
CA VAL A 241 -13.77 0.63 9.55
C VAL A 241 -13.75 2.10 9.16
N PRO A 242 -14.70 2.58 8.35
CA PRO A 242 -14.85 4.02 8.11
C PRO A 242 -15.02 4.76 9.44
N VAL A 243 -14.28 5.86 9.63
CA VAL A 243 -14.28 6.59 10.92
C VAL A 243 -15.66 7.18 11.23
N ASN A 244 -16.44 7.52 10.20
CA ASN A 244 -17.82 7.97 10.35
C ASN A 244 -18.81 6.89 10.82
N CYS A 245 -18.39 5.62 10.89
CA CYS A 245 -19.19 4.53 11.48
C CYS A 245 -18.97 4.38 13.00
N ILE A 246 -18.11 5.20 13.61
CA ILE A 246 -17.91 5.20 15.06
C ILE A 246 -19.06 5.98 15.71
N ASP A 247 -19.90 5.28 16.45
CA ASP A 247 -21.05 5.84 17.15
C ASP A 247 -20.63 6.50 18.47
N SER A 248 -19.80 5.80 19.25
CA SER A 248 -19.25 6.32 20.49
C SER A 248 -17.82 5.85 20.74
N PHE A 249 -17.07 6.68 21.45
CA PHE A 249 -15.67 6.47 21.77
C PHE A 249 -15.42 6.69 23.26
N ASN A 250 -14.86 5.68 23.92
CA ASN A 250 -14.46 5.75 25.32
C ASN A 250 -12.97 5.43 25.44
N PRO A 251 -12.10 6.42 25.73
CA PRO A 251 -10.65 6.21 25.80
C PRO A 251 -10.20 5.40 27.03
N GLY A 252 -11.12 5.05 27.94
CA GLY A 252 -10.78 4.46 29.23
C GLY A 252 -10.34 5.53 30.24
N LYS A 253 -10.61 5.28 31.53
CA LYS A 253 -10.37 6.27 32.61
C LYS A 253 -8.92 6.30 33.12
N LYS A 254 -8.08 5.33 32.75
CA LYS A 254 -6.70 5.16 33.25
C LYS A 254 -5.80 4.57 32.16
N PRO A 255 -4.48 4.88 32.17
CA PRO A 255 -3.52 4.20 31.32
C PRO A 255 -3.62 2.68 31.45
N GLY A 256 -3.51 1.98 30.33
CA GLY A 256 -3.59 0.52 30.27
C GLY A 256 -5.01 -0.07 30.25
N ARG A 257 -6.06 0.74 30.41
CA ARG A 257 -7.43 0.29 30.12
C ARG A 257 -7.69 0.29 28.61
N PRO A 258 -8.38 -0.72 28.07
CA PRO A 258 -8.73 -0.72 26.66
C PRO A 258 -9.62 0.47 26.30
N VAL A 259 -9.34 1.06 25.15
CA VAL A 259 -10.24 1.99 24.46
C VAL A 259 -11.43 1.19 23.94
N VAL A 260 -12.64 1.70 24.11
CA VAL A 260 -13.86 1.05 23.65
C VAL A 260 -14.50 1.91 22.56
N ILE A 261 -14.70 1.31 21.39
CA ILE A 261 -15.33 1.91 20.23
C ILE A 261 -16.64 1.16 19.98
N GLN A 262 -17.76 1.89 19.93
CA GLN A 262 -19.03 1.35 19.46
C GLN A 262 -19.20 1.71 17.99
N LEU A 263 -19.56 0.71 17.18
CA LEU A 263 -19.67 0.84 15.73
C LEU A 263 -21.13 0.73 15.30
N GLN A 264 -21.53 1.58 14.37
CA GLN A 264 -22.83 1.48 13.75
C GLN A 264 -22.90 0.27 12.81
N PRO A 265 -24.04 -0.45 12.76
CA PRO A 265 -24.23 -1.64 11.96
C PRO A 265 -24.50 -1.30 10.49
N ASN A 266 -23.55 -0.61 9.84
CA ASN A 266 -23.75 -0.07 8.50
C ASN A 266 -23.44 -1.08 7.38
N PHE A 267 -22.66 -2.13 7.67
CA PHE A 267 -22.24 -3.16 6.71
C PHE A 267 -22.08 -4.51 7.40
N ASP A 268 -22.12 -5.61 6.65
CA ASP A 268 -22.11 -6.99 7.18
C ASP A 268 -20.95 -7.31 8.14
N ILE A 269 -19.78 -6.71 7.93
CA ILE A 269 -18.66 -6.88 8.86
C ILE A 269 -18.89 -6.12 10.18
N LEU A 270 -19.52 -4.94 10.12
CA LEU A 270 -19.81 -4.09 11.28
C LEU A 270 -21.05 -4.54 12.05
N THR A 271 -22.02 -5.17 11.39
CA THR A 271 -23.19 -5.77 12.05
C THR A 271 -22.76 -6.87 13.04
N GLN A 272 -21.66 -7.56 12.74
CA GLN A 272 -21.04 -8.58 13.60
C GLN A 272 -20.02 -7.98 14.59
N MET A 273 -19.45 -6.82 14.30
CA MET A 273 -18.47 -6.12 15.13
C MET A 273 -19.05 -4.87 15.81
N LYS A 274 -20.10 -5.05 16.62
CA LYS A 274 -20.80 -3.92 17.26
C LYS A 274 -19.94 -3.14 18.26
N THR A 275 -19.00 -3.82 18.91
CA THR A 275 -18.10 -3.21 19.89
C THR A 275 -16.69 -3.72 19.67
N LEU A 276 -15.75 -2.79 19.54
CA LEU A 276 -14.33 -3.04 19.42
C LEU A 276 -13.62 -2.49 20.66
N GLN A 277 -12.95 -3.36 21.41
CA GLN A 277 -12.12 -2.99 22.55
C GLN A 277 -10.66 -3.09 22.13
N ILE A 278 -9.89 -2.01 22.23
CA ILE A 278 -8.51 -1.93 21.77
C ILE A 278 -7.61 -1.59 22.96
N GLN A 279 -6.69 -2.49 23.27
CA GLN A 279 -5.56 -2.22 24.16
C GLN A 279 -4.33 -1.90 23.31
N PHE A 280 -3.82 -0.67 23.45
CA PHE A 280 -2.59 -0.25 22.79
C PHE A 280 -1.37 -0.77 23.55
N LEU A 281 -0.27 -0.98 22.82
CA LEU A 281 1.04 -1.18 23.42
C LEU A 281 1.48 0.11 24.12
N ASP A 282 2.22 -0.02 25.21
CA ASP A 282 2.87 1.14 25.83
C ASP A 282 4.09 1.61 25.04
N ASP A 283 4.68 2.73 25.45
CA ASP A 283 5.89 3.30 24.83
C ASP A 283 7.10 2.36 24.90
N THR A 284 7.04 1.26 25.66
CA THR A 284 8.12 0.24 25.69
C THR A 284 7.83 -0.95 24.76
N GLY A 285 6.72 -0.92 24.03
CA GLY A 285 6.27 -2.04 23.20
C GLY A 285 5.79 -3.24 24.01
N MET A 286 5.46 -3.03 25.30
CA MET A 286 4.98 -4.05 26.22
C MET A 286 3.49 -3.83 26.55
N LEU A 287 2.86 -4.87 27.10
CA LEU A 287 1.53 -4.72 27.69
C LEU A 287 1.64 -3.78 28.90
N PRO A 288 0.76 -2.76 29.02
CA PRO A 288 0.77 -1.80 30.13
C PRO A 288 0.71 -2.42 31.54
N CYS A 289 0.32 -3.69 31.64
CA CYS A 289 0.20 -4.45 32.90
C CYS A 289 1.39 -5.37 33.22
N ALA A 290 2.45 -5.41 32.41
CA ALA A 290 3.61 -6.28 32.65
C ALA A 290 4.63 -5.70 33.66
N ARG A 291 4.25 -4.70 34.47
CA ARG A 291 4.96 -4.43 35.73
C ARG A 291 4.58 -5.54 36.72
N SER A 292 5.22 -6.69 36.57
CA SER A 292 5.22 -7.74 37.58
C SER A 292 5.62 -7.10 38.91
N LYS A 293 4.84 -7.42 39.95
CA LYS A 293 5.16 -7.14 41.34
C LYS A 293 6.63 -7.55 41.60
N PRO A 294 7.42 -6.79 42.37
CA PRO A 294 8.74 -7.24 42.76
C PRO A 294 8.60 -8.61 43.45
N LEU A 295 9.38 -9.58 42.98
CA LEU A 295 9.57 -10.86 43.66
C LEU A 295 9.95 -10.56 45.13
N PRO A 296 9.35 -11.24 46.11
CA PRO A 296 9.79 -11.09 47.49
C PRO A 296 11.26 -11.52 47.55
N ARG A 297 12.12 -10.64 48.08
CA ARG A 297 13.50 -10.97 48.40
C ARG A 297 13.46 -12.15 49.36
N LEU A 298 14.03 -13.28 48.96
CA LEU A 298 14.48 -14.29 49.91
C LEU A 298 15.54 -13.63 50.78
N SER A 299 15.19 -13.35 52.02
CA SER A 299 16.16 -13.08 53.09
C SER A 299 16.91 -14.38 53.34
N ASN A 300 18.21 -14.38 53.08
CA ASN A 300 19.11 -15.40 53.60
C ASN A 300 19.26 -15.15 55.11
N GLU A 301 18.80 -16.11 55.91
CA GLU A 301 19.48 -16.54 57.14
C GLU A 301 19.93 -17.99 56.92
#